data_AF-Q5AEI9-F1
#
_entry.id   AF-Q5AEI9-F1
#
_cell.length_a   1.000
_cell.length_b   1.000
_cell.length_c   1.000
_cell.angle_alpha   90.00
_cell.angle_beta   90.00
_cell.angle_gamma   90.00
#
_symmetry.space_group_name_H-M   'P 1'
#
loop_
_entity.id
_entity.type
_entity.pdbx_description
1 polymer ?
#
loop_
_entity_poly.entity_id
_entity_poly.type
_entity_poly.pdbx_seq_one_letter_code
_entity_poly.pdbx_strand_id
1 'polypeptide(L)'
;MVLVGITTTDTEDDIAKLSKKLLSLRVFEDLSEPPQTATKWYDKPWAKSIVDIQGEILSVSQFTLYGTVKKGTKPDFHRAAKGHHAAELYNKLLEQLRAGLGQEKVKDGEFGAMMDVALVNDGPVTIVWDTQDSSL
;
A
#
# COMPACT_ATOMS: atom_id res chain seq x y z
N MET A 1 5.85 3.31 -0.99
CA MET A 1 5.62 2.07 -1.75
C MET A 1 4.48 1.30 -1.10
N VAL A 2 3.62 0.65 -1.88
CA VAL A 2 2.52 -0.20 -1.41
C VAL A 2 2.62 -1.54 -2.10
N LEU A 3 2.71 -2.62 -1.31
CA LEU A 3 2.57 -3.99 -1.81
C LEU A 3 1.12 -4.41 -1.61
N VAL A 4 0.42 -4.75 -2.69
CA VAL A 4 -1.03 -4.98 -2.69
C VAL A 4 -1.33 -6.46 -2.89
N GLY A 5 -1.93 -7.09 -1.89
CA GLY A 5 -2.50 -8.42 -1.98
C GLY A 5 -4.00 -8.30 -2.25
N ILE A 6 -4.53 -9.19 -3.09
CA ILE A 6 -5.98 -9.29 -3.34
C ILE A 6 -6.41 -10.71 -3.04
N THR A 7 -7.48 -10.88 -2.26
CA THR A 7 -8.07 -12.17 -1.93
C THR A 7 -9.12 -12.61 -2.94
N THR A 8 -9.42 -13.91 -2.94
CA THR A 8 -10.53 -14.48 -3.72
C THR A 8 -11.91 -13.90 -3.35
N THR A 9 -12.04 -13.28 -2.18
CA THR A 9 -13.30 -12.71 -1.67
C THR A 9 -13.37 -11.19 -1.79
N ASP A 10 -12.29 -10.54 -2.20
CA ASP A 10 -12.27 -9.09 -2.32
C ASP A 10 -13.22 -8.61 -3.41
N THR A 11 -13.79 -7.44 -3.15
CA THR A 11 -14.76 -6.76 -3.99
C THR A 11 -14.30 -5.32 -4.26
N GLU A 12 -15.05 -4.60 -5.10
CA GLU A 12 -14.81 -3.17 -5.32
C GLU A 12 -14.93 -2.34 -4.04
N ASP A 13 -15.76 -2.77 -3.08
CA ASP A 13 -15.92 -2.09 -1.79
C ASP A 13 -14.63 -2.20 -0.96
N ASP A 14 -13.94 -3.33 -1.03
CA ASP A 14 -12.64 -3.51 -0.37
C ASP A 14 -11.58 -2.60 -0.99
N ILE A 15 -11.59 -2.47 -2.32
CA ILE A 15 -10.71 -1.54 -3.04
C ILE A 15 -11.01 -0.09 -2.66
N ALA A 16 -12.28 0.30 -2.54
CA ALA A 16 -12.69 1.64 -2.08
C ALA A 16 -12.23 1.93 -0.64
N LYS A 17 -12.32 0.96 0.26
CA LYS A 17 -11.79 1.09 1.63
C LYS A 17 -10.26 1.21 1.62
N LEU A 18 -9.58 0.39 0.81
CA LEU A 18 -8.13 0.39 0.70
C LEU A 18 -7.59 1.71 0.17
N SER A 19 -8.11 2.20 -0.95
CA SER A 19 -7.68 3.47 -1.54
C SER A 19 -7.89 4.64 -0.58
N LYS A 20 -9.06 4.72 0.06
CA LYS A 20 -9.35 5.74 1.08
C LYS A 20 -8.35 5.67 2.24
N LYS A 21 -8.03 4.48 2.74
CA LYS A 21 -7.04 4.33 3.81
C LYS A 21 -5.66 4.80 3.36
N LEU A 22 -5.16 4.33 2.21
CA LEU A 22 -3.85 4.70 1.69
C LEU A 22 -3.69 6.22 1.51
N LEU A 23 -4.72 6.89 1.00
CA LEU A 23 -4.70 8.33 0.78
C LEU A 23 -4.76 9.14 2.08
N SER A 24 -5.42 8.61 3.11
CA SER A 24 -5.64 9.32 4.38
C SER A 24 -4.68 8.91 5.51
N LEU A 25 -3.94 7.82 5.34
CA LEU A 25 -3.12 7.24 6.39
C LEU A 25 -1.98 8.20 6.76
N ARG A 26 -1.95 8.60 8.03
CA ARG A 26 -0.96 9.54 8.56
C ARG A 26 0.32 8.81 8.94
N VAL A 27 1.21 8.62 7.96
CA VAL A 27 2.50 7.96 8.13
C VAL A 27 3.69 8.89 7.96
N PHE A 28 3.47 10.19 7.73
CA PHE A 28 4.54 11.17 7.59
C PHE A 28 4.54 12.13 8.77
N GLU A 29 5.70 12.69 9.09
CA GLU A 29 5.82 13.76 10.08
C GLU A 29 5.36 15.11 9.53
N ASP A 30 5.06 16.06 10.41
CA ASP A 30 4.89 17.46 10.03
C ASP A 30 6.26 18.16 10.01
N LEU A 31 6.74 18.49 8.81
CA LEU A 31 8.02 19.18 8.61
C LEU A 31 7.88 20.72 8.55
N SER A 32 6.73 21.29 8.91
CA SER A 32 6.54 22.74 8.82
C SER A 32 7.47 23.55 9.74
N GLU A 33 7.93 22.96 10.86
CA GLU A 33 8.82 23.62 11.82
C GLU A 33 9.91 22.66 12.37
N PRO A 34 10.85 22.19 11.55
CA PRO A 34 11.93 21.33 12.05
C PRO A 34 12.96 22.19 12.80
N PRO A 35 13.36 21.85 14.04
CA PRO A 35 14.41 22.57 14.74
C PRO A 35 15.72 22.34 14.01
N GLN A 36 16.63 23.31 14.17
CA GLN A 36 17.90 23.40 13.42
C GLN A 36 18.81 22.17 13.56
N THR A 37 18.55 21.30 14.53
CA THR A 37 19.33 20.08 14.82
C THR A 37 18.51 18.79 14.68
N ALA A 38 17.25 18.84 14.24
CA ALA A 38 16.45 17.62 14.12
C ALA A 38 16.90 16.77 12.94
N THR A 39 17.27 15.53 13.25
CA THR A 39 17.03 14.39 12.36
C THR A 39 15.52 14.16 12.22
N LYS A 40 15.06 13.63 11.08
CA LYS A 40 13.65 13.26 10.84
C LYS A 40 13.00 12.57 12.06
N TRP A 41 11.71 12.76 12.24
CA TRP A 41 10.80 12.15 13.23
C TRP A 41 10.78 12.74 14.66
N TYR A 42 11.17 14.01 14.85
CA TYR A 42 11.37 14.56 16.20
C TYR A 42 10.13 15.20 16.87
N ASP A 43 9.25 15.90 16.14
CA ASP A 43 8.15 16.69 16.74
C ASP A 43 6.81 15.97 16.65
N LYS A 44 6.30 15.86 15.42
CA LYS A 44 4.96 15.36 15.13
C LYS A 44 5.04 14.19 14.17
N PRO A 45 5.57 13.04 14.63
CA PRO A 45 5.45 11.81 13.85
C PRO A 45 3.97 11.48 13.65
N TRP A 46 3.64 10.77 12.57
CA TRP A 46 2.26 10.30 12.28
C TRP A 46 1.25 11.44 12.08
N ALA A 47 1.69 12.56 11.51
CA ALA A 47 0.91 13.79 11.44
C ALA A 47 0.30 14.06 10.06
N LYS A 48 0.92 13.59 8.98
CA LYS A 48 0.56 13.92 7.60
C LYS A 48 0.34 12.65 6.78
N SER A 49 -0.63 12.71 5.89
CA SER A 49 -0.88 11.68 4.88
C SER A 49 -0.03 11.89 3.63
N ILE A 50 -0.06 10.91 2.71
CA ILE A 50 0.61 11.03 1.42
C ILE A 50 0.09 12.23 0.61
N VAL A 51 -1.21 12.53 0.73
CA VAL A 51 -1.84 13.67 0.08
C VAL A 51 -1.32 14.97 0.68
N ASP A 52 -1.22 15.07 2.01
CA ASP A 52 -0.79 16.29 2.70
C ASP A 52 0.65 16.68 2.35
N ILE A 53 1.54 15.69 2.20
CA ILE A 53 2.94 15.93 1.80
C ILE A 53 3.12 16.01 0.28
N GLN A 54 2.04 15.93 -0.48
CA GLN A 54 2.04 15.89 -1.95
C GLN A 54 2.93 14.79 -2.53
N GLY A 55 3.09 13.68 -1.80
CA GLY A 55 3.99 12.59 -2.15
C GLY A 55 3.46 11.68 -3.26
N GLU A 56 4.25 10.65 -3.56
CA GLU A 56 3.99 9.70 -4.64
C GLU A 56 3.81 8.27 -4.12
N ILE A 57 3.02 7.48 -4.84
CA ILE A 57 2.81 6.06 -4.58
C ILE A 57 3.43 5.25 -5.72
N LEU A 58 4.29 4.30 -5.35
CA LEU A 58 4.59 3.12 -6.16
C LEU A 58 3.75 1.94 -5.64
N SER A 59 2.80 1.48 -6.43
CA SER A 59 1.96 0.31 -6.15
C SER A 59 2.50 -0.92 -6.88
N VAL A 60 2.62 -2.05 -6.18
CA VAL A 60 3.09 -3.31 -6.75
C VAL A 60 2.17 -4.45 -6.32
N SER A 61 1.68 -5.24 -7.27
CA SER A 61 0.88 -6.43 -6.99
C SER A 61 1.71 -7.51 -6.27
N GLN A 62 1.25 -8.01 -5.13
CA GLN A 62 1.99 -8.92 -4.24
C GLN A 62 1.07 -10.02 -3.66
N PHE A 63 0.74 -11.03 -4.48
CA PHE A 63 -0.13 -12.14 -4.04
C PHE A 63 0.45 -12.95 -2.85
N THR A 64 1.76 -12.89 -2.64
CA THR A 64 2.43 -13.63 -1.57
C THR A 64 2.11 -13.11 -0.17
N LEU A 65 1.49 -11.94 -0.04
CA LEU A 65 0.94 -11.46 1.24
C LEU A 65 -0.08 -12.44 1.83
N TYR A 66 -0.75 -13.23 0.98
CA TYR A 66 -1.67 -14.29 1.39
C TYR A 66 -1.04 -15.69 1.43
N GLY A 67 0.29 -15.78 1.48
CA GLY A 67 1.02 -17.03 1.67
C GLY A 67 0.84 -17.59 3.09
N THR A 68 0.45 -18.85 3.22
CA THR A 68 0.43 -19.56 4.50
C THR A 68 1.43 -20.70 4.53
N VAL A 69 2.16 -20.83 5.65
CA VAL A 69 3.17 -21.88 5.90
C VAL A 69 2.76 -22.81 7.04
N LYS A 70 1.46 -22.84 7.39
CA LYS A 70 0.97 -23.60 8.56
C LYS A 70 1.15 -25.13 8.43
N LYS A 71 1.15 -25.68 7.22
CA LYS A 71 1.21 -27.14 6.96
C LYS A 71 2.62 -27.66 6.66
N GLY A 72 3.64 -26.79 6.60
CA GLY A 72 5.00 -27.16 6.21
C GLY A 72 5.82 -25.96 5.72
N THR A 73 6.98 -26.21 5.12
CA THR A 73 7.91 -25.15 4.67
C THR A 73 7.53 -24.53 3.32
N LYS A 74 6.70 -25.21 2.52
CA LYS A 74 6.21 -24.68 1.24
C LYS A 74 5.02 -23.73 1.50
N PRO A 75 5.09 -22.46 1.07
CA PRO A 75 3.96 -21.55 1.18
C PRO A 75 2.80 -21.99 0.26
N ASP A 76 1.59 -21.86 0.76
CA ASP A 76 0.35 -22.06 0.03
C ASP A 76 -0.38 -20.72 -0.14
N PHE A 77 -0.90 -20.47 -1.34
CA PHE A 77 -1.51 -19.19 -1.72
C PHE A 77 -2.99 -19.34 -2.12
N HIS A 78 -3.71 -20.32 -1.55
CA HIS A 78 -5.12 -20.59 -1.88
C HIS A 78 -6.05 -19.39 -1.66
N ARG A 79 -5.68 -18.43 -0.79
CA ARG A 79 -6.49 -17.25 -0.48
C ARG A 79 -6.29 -16.11 -1.47
N ALA A 80 -5.18 -16.08 -2.21
CA ALA A 80 -4.91 -15.03 -3.17
C ALA A 80 -5.82 -15.17 -4.40
N ALA A 81 -6.43 -14.08 -4.83
CA ALA A 81 -7.08 -14.01 -6.13
C ALA A 81 -6.07 -14.22 -7.26
N LYS A 82 -6.56 -14.72 -8.40
CA LYS A 82 -5.74 -15.05 -9.57
C LYS A 82 -6.40 -14.55 -10.84
N GLY A 83 -5.58 -14.42 -11.89
CA GLY A 83 -6.04 -14.12 -13.24
C GLY A 83 -6.78 -12.78 -13.33
N HIS A 84 -7.87 -12.78 -14.10
CA HIS A 84 -8.62 -11.56 -14.42
C HIS A 84 -9.17 -10.84 -13.19
N HIS A 85 -9.72 -11.56 -12.21
CA HIS A 85 -10.30 -10.95 -11.00
C HIS A 85 -9.30 -10.09 -10.23
N ALA A 86 -8.09 -10.62 -10.01
CA ALA A 86 -7.03 -9.90 -9.32
C ALA A 86 -6.54 -8.69 -10.13
N ALA A 87 -6.38 -8.84 -11.44
CA ALA A 87 -5.94 -7.75 -12.31
C ALA A 87 -6.98 -6.60 -12.35
N GLU A 88 -8.26 -6.93 -12.42
CA GLU A 88 -9.36 -5.97 -12.46
C GLU A 88 -9.42 -5.13 -11.18
N LEU A 89 -9.42 -5.78 -10.02
CA LEU A 89 -9.44 -5.09 -8.72
C LEU A 89 -8.16 -4.27 -8.50
N TYR A 90 -7.01 -4.76 -8.95
CA TYR A 90 -5.75 -4.01 -8.90
C TYR A 90 -5.81 -2.75 -9.77
N ASN A 91 -6.35 -2.83 -10.99
CA ASN A 91 -6.52 -1.67 -11.86
C ASN A 91 -7.50 -0.65 -11.27
N LYS A 92 -8.61 -1.09 -10.68
CA LYS A 92 -9.55 -0.22 -9.95
C LYS A 92 -8.87 0.51 -8.78
N LEU A 93 -7.97 -0.15 -8.06
CA LEU A 93 -7.18 0.50 -7.01
C LEU A 93 -6.32 1.62 -7.59
N LEU A 94 -5.59 1.35 -8.69
CA LEU A 94 -4.76 2.36 -9.35
C LEU A 94 -5.59 3.56 -9.83
N GLU A 95 -6.76 3.32 -10.43
CA GLU A 95 -7.70 4.38 -10.84
C GLU A 95 -8.11 5.26 -9.65
N GLN A 96 -8.51 4.65 -8.53
CA GLN A 96 -8.91 5.40 -7.33
C GLN A 96 -7.75 6.19 -6.70
N LEU A 97 -6.54 5.61 -6.67
CA LEU A 97 -5.35 6.32 -6.19
C LEU A 97 -4.98 7.49 -7.11
N ARG A 98 -5.05 7.30 -8.44
CA ARG A 98 -4.80 8.35 -9.44
C ARG A 98 -5.82 9.47 -9.33
N ALA A 99 -7.08 9.16 -9.07
CA ALA A 99 -8.11 10.17 -8.79
C ALA A 99 -7.82 10.99 -7.52
N GLY A 100 -7.19 10.39 -6.51
CA GLY A 100 -6.86 11.06 -5.25
C GLY A 100 -5.54 11.84 -5.24
N LEU A 101 -4.55 11.45 -6.05
CA LEU A 101 -3.19 12.04 -6.05
C LEU A 101 -2.77 12.71 -7.36
N GLY A 102 -3.43 12.40 -8.47
CA GLY A 102 -2.97 12.75 -9.82
C GLY A 102 -2.33 11.57 -10.55
N GLN A 103 -2.45 11.57 -11.88
CA GLN A 103 -1.98 10.50 -12.76
C GLN A 103 -0.45 10.30 -12.64
N GLU A 104 0.28 11.39 -12.50
CA GLU A 104 1.74 11.41 -12.49
C GLU A 104 2.32 10.88 -11.17
N LYS A 105 1.59 10.99 -10.06
CA LYS A 105 2.07 10.62 -8.71
C LYS A 105 1.83 9.16 -8.35
N VAL A 106 1.10 8.43 -9.19
CA VAL A 106 0.82 7.00 -8.98
C VAL A 106 1.53 6.19 -10.04
N LYS A 107 2.61 5.54 -9.64
CA LYS A 107 3.37 4.59 -10.42
C LYS A 107 2.94 3.16 -10.07
N ASP A 108 2.97 2.29 -11.06
CA ASP A 108 2.73 0.86 -10.92
C ASP A 108 3.92 0.05 -11.40
N GLY A 109 4.02 -1.18 -10.91
CA GLY A 109 4.76 -2.24 -11.59
C GLY A 109 3.95 -2.83 -12.75
N GLU A 110 4.40 -3.96 -13.27
CA GLU A 110 3.68 -4.73 -14.29
C GLU A 110 2.97 -5.93 -13.64
N PHE A 111 1.63 -5.94 -13.68
CA PHE A 111 0.84 -6.98 -13.02
C PHE A 111 1.18 -8.37 -13.58
N GLY A 112 1.55 -9.30 -12.70
CA GLY A 112 1.88 -10.68 -13.07
C GLY A 112 3.28 -10.87 -13.67
N ALA A 113 4.05 -9.80 -13.86
CA ALA A 113 5.44 -9.90 -14.28
C ALA A 113 6.38 -10.24 -13.11
N MET A 114 7.53 -10.84 -13.45
CA MET A 114 8.65 -10.92 -12.53
C MET A 114 9.33 -9.55 -12.45
N MET A 115 9.54 -9.03 -11.24
CA MET A 115 10.03 -7.67 -11.02
C MET A 115 11.13 -7.64 -9.96
N ASP A 116 12.14 -6.80 -10.18
CA ASP A 116 13.07 -6.36 -9.15
C ASP A 116 12.59 -5.00 -8.63
N VAL A 117 12.18 -4.93 -7.36
CA VAL A 117 11.61 -3.73 -6.75
C VAL A 117 12.57 -3.17 -5.71
N ALA A 118 13.11 -1.97 -5.97
CA ALA A 118 13.99 -1.28 -5.04
C ALA A 118 13.20 -0.39 -4.07
N LEU A 119 13.65 -0.31 -2.81
CA LEU A 119 13.08 0.54 -1.77
C LEU A 119 14.18 1.10 -0.87
N VAL A 120 14.11 2.40 -0.59
CA VAL A 120 14.73 3.01 0.59
C VAL A 120 13.62 3.24 1.61
N ASN A 121 13.65 2.50 2.71
CA ASN A 121 12.61 2.58 3.74
C ASN A 121 12.98 3.64 4.78
N ASP A 122 12.36 4.81 4.69
CA ASP A 122 12.59 5.95 5.57
C ASP A 122 11.98 5.70 6.96
N GLY A 123 12.81 5.72 8.00
CA GLY A 123 12.45 5.32 9.35
C GLY A 123 13.31 4.14 9.86
N PRO A 124 13.03 2.88 9.45
CA PRO A 124 11.99 2.46 8.53
C PRO A 124 10.58 2.46 9.13
N VAL A 125 9.57 2.71 8.29
CA VAL A 125 8.15 2.63 8.63
C VAL A 125 7.47 1.58 7.76
N THR A 126 6.81 0.61 8.39
CA THR A 126 6.06 -0.44 7.70
C THR A 126 4.72 -0.63 8.37
N ILE A 127 3.64 -0.52 7.60
CA ILE A 127 2.27 -0.77 8.07
C ILE A 127 1.70 -1.93 7.26
N VAL A 128 1.14 -2.92 7.97
CA VAL A 128 0.41 -4.03 7.38
C VAL A 128 -1.05 -3.87 7.77
N TRP A 129 -1.95 -3.97 6.80
CA TRP A 129 -3.38 -3.83 7.05
C TRP A 129 -4.17 -4.71 6.07
N ASP A 130 -5.28 -5.24 6.57
CA ASP A 130 -6.25 -6.05 5.83
C ASP A 130 -7.61 -5.35 5.92
N THR A 131 -8.30 -5.19 4.79
CA THR A 131 -9.61 -4.51 4.74
C THR A 131 -10.71 -5.30 5.47
N GLN A 132 -10.49 -6.59 5.71
CA GLN A 132 -11.36 -7.45 6.51
C GLN A 132 -11.07 -7.36 8.01
N ASP A 133 -10.00 -6.68 8.42
CA ASP A 133 -9.71 -6.45 9.83
C ASP A 133 -10.66 -5.37 10.39
N SER A 134 -11.63 -5.82 11.17
CA SER A 134 -12.66 -4.98 11.79
C SER A 134 -12.21 -4.37 13.13
N SER A 135 -10.94 -4.49 13.53
CA SER A 135 -10.44 -4.04 14.84
C SER A 135 -10.23 -2.51 14.98
N LEU A 136 -11.04 -1.70 14.30
CA LEU A 136 -11.10 -0.24 14.49
C LEU A 136 -12.49 0.23 14.92
#